data_AF-A0A937ZL53-F1
#
_entry.id   AF-A0A937ZL53-F1
#
_cell.length_a   1.000
_cell.length_b   1.000
_cell.length_c   1.000
_cell.angle_alpha   90.00
_cell.angle_beta   90.00
_cell.angle_gamma   90.00
#
_symmetry.space_group_name_H-M   'P 1'
#
loop_
_entity.id
_entity.type
_entity.pdbx_description
1 polymer ?
#
loop_
_entity_poly.entity_id
_entity_poly.type
_entity_poly.pdbx_seq_one_letter_code
_entity_poly.pdbx_strand_id
1 'polypeptide(L)'
;MSLYFEDLTVGRRFETAPVTLHEPEIVEFAKVYDPQPIHVDRAAAAKGPFGGIIASGYQTFGTAFAQWVRLGHIVDSSLGGPAMDEVLVEAGAPGRCPDDDH
;
A
#
# COMPACT_ATOMS: atom_id res chain seq x y z
N MET A 1 -16.47 16.91 0.66
CA MET A 1 -17.67 16.99 -0.20
C MET A 1 -17.47 15.98 -1.31
N SER A 2 -18.44 15.09 -1.50
CA SER A 2 -18.35 14.02 -2.50
C SER A 2 -18.40 14.61 -3.91
N LEU A 3 -17.59 14.03 -4.79
CA LEU A 3 -17.54 14.27 -6.22
C LEU A 3 -18.43 13.24 -6.90
N TYR A 4 -19.25 13.69 -7.84
CA TYR A 4 -19.99 12.82 -8.75
C TYR A 4 -19.23 12.65 -10.07
N PHE A 5 -19.73 11.79 -10.96
CA PHE A 5 -19.04 11.45 -12.20
C PHE A 5 -18.75 12.69 -13.06
N GLU A 6 -19.72 13.61 -13.12
CA GLU A 6 -19.63 14.89 -13.84
C GLU A 6 -18.59 15.86 -13.26
N ASP A 7 -18.19 15.71 -12.00
CA ASP A 7 -17.18 16.55 -11.37
C ASP A 7 -15.74 16.07 -11.68
N LEU A 8 -15.60 14.85 -12.21
CA LEU A 8 -14.31 14.24 -12.53
C LEU A 8 -13.87 14.66 -13.94
N THR A 9 -12.57 14.91 -14.06
CA THR A 9 -11.93 15.27 -15.34
C THR A 9 -10.76 14.33 -15.59
N VAL A 10 -10.57 13.92 -16.85
CA VAL A 10 -9.39 13.13 -17.25
C VAL A 10 -8.12 13.86 -16.83
N GLY A 11 -7.19 13.13 -16.19
CA GLY A 11 -5.94 13.68 -15.68
C GLY A 11 -6.03 14.33 -14.30
N ARG A 12 -7.21 14.36 -13.65
CA ARG A 12 -7.32 14.79 -12.25
C ARG A 12 -6.41 13.92 -11.36
N ARG A 13 -5.69 14.57 -10.45
CA ARG A 13 -4.81 13.93 -9.47
C ARG A 13 -5.29 14.27 -8.07
N PHE A 14 -5.08 13.34 -7.16
CA PHE A 14 -5.34 13.50 -5.74
C PHE A 14 -4.05 13.28 -4.98
N GLU A 15 -3.76 14.15 -4.01
CA GLU A 15 -2.63 14.00 -3.11
C GLU A 15 -3.12 13.47 -1.77
N THR A 16 -2.47 12.42 -1.28
CA THR A 16 -2.77 11.81 0.03
C THR A 16 -1.68 12.15 1.03
N ALA A 17 -2.01 12.10 2.32
CA ALA A 17 -0.99 12.13 3.36
C ALA A 17 -0.05 10.92 3.23
N PRO A 18 1.24 11.07 3.58
CA PRO A 18 2.16 9.94 3.65
C PRO A 18 1.72 8.95 4.74
N VAL A 19 2.15 7.70 4.59
CA VAL A 19 1.87 6.63 5.55
C VAL A 19 3.11 5.77 5.72
N THR A 20 3.40 5.43 6.97
CA THR A 20 4.46 4.48 7.34
C THR A 20 3.80 3.15 7.65
N LEU A 21 4.33 2.06 7.08
CA LEU A 21 3.98 0.69 7.47
C LEU A 21 5.07 0.16 8.38
N HIS A 22 4.69 -0.32 9.56
CA HIS A 22 5.63 -0.92 10.49
C HIS A 22 5.68 -2.45 10.30
N GLU A 23 6.82 -3.07 10.63
CA GLU A 23 7.02 -4.51 10.45
C GLU A 23 5.88 -5.38 11.06
N PRO A 24 5.34 -5.11 12.27
CA PRO A 24 4.24 -5.90 12.80
C PRO A 24 3.00 -5.91 11.91
N GLU A 25 2.64 -4.76 11.34
CA GLU A 25 1.50 -4.60 10.42
C GLU A 25 1.75 -5.30 9.08
N ILE A 26 3.00 -5.24 8.60
CA ILE A 26 3.45 -5.96 7.40
C ILE A 26 3.29 -7.47 7.60
N VAL A 27 3.84 -7.99 8.70
CA VAL A 27 3.82 -9.43 8.99
C VAL A 27 2.39 -9.91 9.26
N GLU A 28 1.56 -9.14 9.96
CA GLU A 28 0.17 -9.50 10.23
C GLU A 28 -0.66 -9.61 8.94
N PHE A 29 -0.53 -8.63 8.04
CA PHE A 29 -1.16 -8.70 6.72
C PHE A 29 -0.66 -9.91 5.92
N ALA A 30 0.66 -10.06 5.84
CA ALA A 30 1.30 -11.08 5.01
C ALA A 30 0.95 -12.51 5.44
N LYS A 31 0.82 -12.77 6.75
CA LYS A 31 0.40 -14.08 7.26
C LYS A 31 -0.94 -14.57 6.68
N VAL A 32 -1.84 -13.64 6.34
CA VAL A 32 -3.16 -13.96 5.82
C VAL A 32 -3.19 -13.93 4.30
N TYR A 33 -2.59 -12.89 3.71
CA TYR A 33 -2.82 -12.56 2.30
C TYR A 33 -1.63 -12.79 1.37
N ASP A 34 -0.40 -12.85 1.90
CA ASP A 34 0.82 -13.03 1.11
C ASP A 34 1.93 -13.71 1.94
N PRO A 35 1.80 -15.02 2.25
CA PRO A 35 2.63 -15.70 3.25
C PRO A 35 4.01 -16.10 2.72
N GLN A 36 4.58 -15.33 1.78
CA GLN A 36 5.93 -15.56 1.28
C GLN A 36 6.97 -15.24 2.37
N PRO A 37 8.06 -16.02 2.49
CA PRO A 37 9.06 -15.82 3.55
C PRO A 37 9.64 -14.41 3.64
N ILE A 38 9.75 -13.70 2.52
CA ILE A 38 10.23 -12.30 2.45
C ILE A 38 9.33 -11.29 3.20
N HIS A 39 8.11 -11.68 3.56
CA HIS A 39 7.13 -10.84 4.27
C HIS A 39 6.83 -11.31 5.71
N VAL A 40 7.20 -12.56 6.07
CA VAL A 40 6.79 -13.16 7.36
C VAL A 40 7.93 -13.76 8.19
N ASP A 41 9.09 -14.03 7.59
CA ASP A 41 10.23 -14.64 8.27
C ASP A 41 11.46 -13.73 8.15
N ARG A 42 11.81 -13.08 9.26
CA ARG A 42 12.95 -12.17 9.33
C ARG A 42 14.28 -12.84 8.98
N ALA A 43 14.48 -14.10 9.36
CA ALA A 43 15.72 -14.83 9.09
C ALA A 43 15.83 -15.26 7.62
N ALA A 44 14.71 -15.58 6.98
CA ALA A 44 14.67 -15.85 5.54
C ALA A 44 14.84 -14.56 4.74
N ALA A 45 14.13 -13.49 5.11
CA ALA A 45 14.17 -12.20 4.43
C ALA A 45 15.57 -11.54 4.51
N ALA A 46 16.27 -11.67 5.64
CA ALA A 46 17.64 -11.19 5.80
C ALA A 46 18.67 -11.83 4.85
N LYS A 47 18.38 -13.04 4.33
CA LYS A 47 19.23 -13.72 3.32
C LYS A 47 18.89 -13.30 1.89
N GLY A 48 17.79 -12.59 1.70
CA GLY A 48 17.30 -12.13 0.42
C GLY A 48 17.89 -10.78 -0.01
N PRO A 49 17.55 -10.32 -1.23
CA PRO A 49 18.12 -9.10 -1.81
C PRO A 49 17.76 -7.81 -1.06
N PHE A 50 16.71 -7.83 -0.23
CA PHE A 50 16.24 -6.67 0.53
C PHE A 50 16.85 -6.57 1.93
N GLY A 51 17.51 -7.63 2.43
CA GLY A 51 18.18 -7.64 3.72
C GLY A 51 17.25 -7.60 4.96
N GLY A 52 15.94 -7.70 4.77
CA GLY A 52 14.95 -7.64 5.85
C GLY A 52 13.53 -7.83 5.33
N ILE A 53 12.56 -7.77 6.25
CA ILE A 53 11.14 -7.84 5.92
C ILE A 53 10.77 -6.63 5.04
N ILE A 54 10.03 -6.88 3.97
CA ILE A 54 9.42 -5.85 3.15
C ILE A 54 7.91 -6.03 3.10
N ALA A 55 7.18 -4.94 2.88
CA ALA A 55 5.73 -5.00 2.66
C ALA A 55 5.38 -5.79 1.40
N SER A 56 4.22 -6.46 1.40
CA SER A 56 3.66 -7.05 0.19
C SER A 56 3.28 -5.96 -0.81
N GLY A 57 3.42 -6.22 -2.11
CA GLY A 57 2.91 -5.33 -3.16
C GLY A 57 1.39 -5.12 -3.05
N TYR A 58 0.64 -6.17 -2.65
CA TYR A 58 -0.79 -6.08 -2.40
C TYR A 58 -1.13 -5.23 -1.17
N GLN A 59 -0.31 -5.31 -0.12
CA GLN A 59 -0.45 -4.43 1.04
C GLN A 59 -0.23 -2.98 0.64
N THR A 60 0.84 -2.71 -0.11
CA THR A 60 1.18 -1.37 -0.62
C THR A 60 0.02 -0.79 -1.44
N PHE A 61 -0.54 -1.57 -2.37
CA PHE A 61 -1.70 -1.18 -3.15
C PHE A 61 -2.93 -0.90 -2.26
N GLY A 62 -3.27 -1.82 -1.35
CA GLY A 62 -4.40 -1.67 -0.44
C GLY A 62 -4.27 -0.46 0.47
N THR A 63 -3.07 -0.18 0.97
CA THR A 63 -2.75 1.00 1.78
C THR A 63 -2.90 2.28 0.97
N ALA A 64 -2.39 2.34 -0.25
CA ALA A 64 -2.53 3.51 -1.13
C ALA A 64 -4.01 3.79 -1.44
N PHE A 65 -4.77 2.74 -1.79
CA PHE A 65 -6.21 2.86 -2.02
C PHE A 65 -6.95 3.34 -0.76
N ALA A 66 -6.62 2.81 0.41
CA ALA A 66 -7.21 3.24 1.67
C ALA A 66 -6.93 4.73 1.96
N GLN A 67 -5.73 5.23 1.67
CA GLN A 67 -5.43 6.66 1.83
C GLN A 67 -6.24 7.53 0.86
N TRP A 68 -6.39 7.09 -0.38
CA TRP A 68 -7.21 7.81 -1.35
C TRP A 68 -8.68 7.87 -0.95
N VAL A 69 -9.26 6.74 -0.49
CA VAL A 69 -10.65 6.69 0.00
C VAL A 69 -10.86 7.61 1.20
N ARG A 70 -9.87 7.70 2.11
CA ARG A 70 -9.91 8.58 3.29
C ARG A 70 -9.96 10.07 2.96
N LEU A 71 -9.64 10.49 1.73
CA LEU A 71 -9.87 11.87 1.30
C LEU A 71 -11.37 12.24 1.27
N GLY A 72 -12.26 11.25 1.28
CA GLY A 72 -13.70 11.45 1.40
C GLY A 72 -14.37 11.96 0.13
N HIS A 73 -13.68 11.88 -1.02
CA HIS A 73 -14.18 12.41 -2.29
C HIS A 73 -15.27 11.58 -2.94
N ILE A 74 -15.46 10.32 -2.55
CA ILE A 74 -16.41 9.41 -3.23
C ILE A 74 -17.38 8.73 -2.27
N VAL A 75 -17.45 9.18 -1.01
CA VAL A 75 -18.20 8.51 0.06
C VAL A 75 -19.68 8.38 -0.27
N ASP A 76 -20.26 9.42 -0.89
CA ASP A 76 -21.70 9.46 -1.23
C ASP A 76 -21.99 9.05 -2.69
N SER A 77 -20.96 8.84 -3.51
CA SER A 77 -21.11 8.62 -4.96
C SER A 77 -20.58 7.27 -5.45
N SER A 78 -19.76 6.58 -4.64
CA SER A 78 -19.21 5.27 -4.99
C SER A 78 -20.22 4.15 -4.78
N LEU A 79 -20.68 3.52 -5.86
CA LEU A 79 -21.58 2.37 -5.82
C LEU A 79 -20.86 1.01 -5.88
N GLY A 80 -19.54 1.01 -6.11
CA GLY A 80 -18.72 -0.19 -6.22
C GLY A 80 -17.24 0.15 -6.38
N GLY A 81 -16.37 -0.84 -6.20
CA GLY A 81 -14.93 -0.67 -6.41
C GLY A 81 -14.60 -0.48 -7.90
N PRO A 82 -13.66 0.40 -8.25
CA PRO A 82 -13.22 0.55 -9.63
C PRO A 82 -12.56 -0.74 -10.12
N ALA A 83 -12.75 -1.06 -11.40
CA ALA A 83 -11.87 -1.99 -12.09
C ALA A 83 -10.51 -1.34 -12.31
N MET A 84 -9.46 -2.16 -12.42
CA MET A 84 -8.12 -1.69 -12.73
C MET A 84 -7.66 -2.37 -14.01
N ASP A 85 -7.19 -1.56 -14.96
CA ASP A 85 -6.65 -2.06 -16.22
C ASP A 85 -5.22 -2.60 -16.04
N GLU A 86 -4.39 -1.85 -15.30
CA GLU A 86 -2.98 -2.20 -15.04
C GLU A 86 -2.55 -1.79 -13.63
N VAL A 87 -1.80 -2.67 -12.97
CA VAL A 87 -1.14 -2.40 -11.69
C VAL A 87 0.29 -2.90 -11.77
N LEU A 88 1.24 -1.96 -11.68
CA LEU A 88 2.67 -2.27 -11.61
C LEU A 88 3.19 -1.89 -10.23
N VAL A 89 3.64 -2.88 -9.47
CA VAL A 89 4.37 -2.66 -8.23
C VAL A 89 5.84 -2.81 -8.53
N GLU A 90 6.56 -1.70 -8.54
CA GLU A 90 8.01 -1.71 -8.67
C GLU A 90 8.65 -1.95 -7.31
N ALA A 91 9.62 -2.87 -7.25
CA ALA A 91 10.45 -3.04 -6.07
C ALA A 91 11.34 -1.80 -5.92
N GLY A 92 10.88 -0.81 -5.16
CA GLY A 92 11.70 0.32 -4.76
C GLY A 92 12.90 -0.15 -3.93
N ALA A 93 14.05 0.53 -4.08
CA ALA A 93 15.18 0.34 -3.17
C ALA A 93 14.68 0.43 -1.72
N PRO A 94 15.15 -0.43 -0.79
CA PRO A 94 14.61 -0.47 0.56
C PRO A 94 14.71 0.92 1.17
N GLY A 95 13.54 1.56 1.33
CA GLY A 95 13.39 2.71 2.20
C GLY A 95 13.66 2.20 3.60
N ARG A 96 14.93 2.29 4.03
CA ARG A 96 15.35 2.01 5.39
C ARG A 96 14.38 2.77 6.30
N CYS A 97 13.66 2.06 7.16
CA CYS A 97 12.90 2.71 8.22
C CYS A 97 13.91 3.57 9.00
N PRO A 98 13.74 4.90 9.11
CA PRO A 98 14.69 5.74 9.82
C PRO A 98 14.86 5.39 11.31
N ASP A 99 13.94 4.61 11.88
CA ASP A 99 13.77 4.46 13.32
C ASP A 99 14.33 3.16 13.92
N ASP A 100 15.13 2.37 13.18
CA ASP A 100 15.74 1.13 13.70
C ASP A 100 17.06 1.33 14.47
N ASP A 101 17.30 2.53 15.02
CA ASP A 101 18.39 2.78 15.99
C ASP A 101 17.88 2.55 17.43
N HIS A 102 17.65 1.30 17.82
CA HIS A 102 17.58 0.86 19.22
C HIS A 102 18.11 -0.56 19.43
#